data_AF-A0A2K3MPP5-F1
#
_entry.id   AF-A0A2K3MPP5-F1
#
_cell.length_a   1.000
_cell.length_b   1.000
_cell.length_c   1.000
_cell.angle_alpha   90.00
_cell.angle_beta   90.00
_cell.angle_gamma   90.00
#
_symmetry.space_group_name_H-M   'P 1'
#
loop_
_entity.id
_entity.type
_entity.pdbx_description
1 polymer ?
#
loop_
_entity_poly.entity_id
_entity_poly.type
_entity_poly.pdbx_seq_one_letter_code
_entity_poly.pdbx_strand_id
1 'polypeptide(L)'
;MKLLDFDRMPYVNNDVYLELAKLDYNNCQAVHYKEWEEEIQRWYMESELEGFGLSKKSLLFAYFVAAASIFEPERSLERLAWTKTAALLRTLKSHSKDEETRSTFVDKFNKYINGGDYSNRWLNKNQREEKLLGVLLTTLNQLGLQMFMHHDQENSRYLNQMLEPSFSQMKHWQSWLSSWHDEGNISEREAELLVQIINLTTGYWPEELQFNPQYQKLLEVTNRVCTSLRNCQSNKAHTSINNRQIESEMRELVQLVLQNSPNSLHSNIKNSFLMVAKSFYYEAYCDSETIYSHIDKVLFQKVN
;
A
#
# COMPACT_ATOMS: atom_id res chain seq x y z
N MET A 1 -20.14 59.74 6.57
CA MET A 1 -20.32 58.45 5.88
C MET A 1 -19.14 57.56 6.26
N LYS A 2 -19.27 56.80 7.36
CA LYS A 2 -18.26 55.82 7.76
C LYS A 2 -18.44 54.62 6.83
N LEU A 3 -17.42 54.31 6.04
CA LEU A 3 -17.34 53.07 5.28
C LEU A 3 -17.47 51.91 6.27
N LEU A 4 -18.41 51.01 5.99
CA LEU A 4 -18.45 49.69 6.60
C LEU A 4 -17.19 48.97 6.14
N ASP A 5 -16.14 48.96 6.98
CA ASP A 5 -15.09 47.97 6.87
C ASP A 5 -15.77 46.61 7.08
N PHE A 6 -15.99 45.89 5.99
CA PHE A 6 -16.36 44.48 6.06
C PHE A 6 -15.21 43.78 6.80
N ASP A 7 -15.46 43.29 8.02
CA ASP A 7 -14.48 42.57 8.83
C ASP A 7 -13.87 41.42 8.02
N ARG A 8 -12.65 41.61 7.52
CA ARG A 8 -11.83 40.52 6.97
C ARG A 8 -11.18 39.80 8.15
N MET A 9 -11.15 38.47 8.10
CA MET A 9 -10.42 37.62 9.06
C MET A 9 -9.01 37.31 8.49
N PRO A 10 -7.97 38.13 8.75
CA PRO A 10 -6.68 38.06 8.04
C PRO A 10 -5.84 36.81 8.37
N TYR A 11 -6.13 36.13 9.49
CA TYR A 11 -5.49 34.86 9.86
C TYR A 11 -6.25 33.63 9.35
N VAL A 12 -7.41 33.84 8.70
CA VAL A 12 -8.22 32.78 8.10
C VAL A 12 -8.19 32.91 6.57
N ASN A 13 -8.47 34.10 6.05
CA ASN A 13 -8.38 34.44 4.63
C ASN A 13 -7.03 35.12 4.36
N ASN A 14 -6.01 34.31 4.10
CA ASN A 14 -4.63 34.77 4.03
C ASN A 14 -3.94 34.30 2.73
N ASP A 15 -3.55 35.24 1.89
CA ASP A 15 -2.92 34.94 0.60
C ASP A 15 -1.54 34.29 0.77
N VAL A 16 -0.81 34.56 1.87
CA VAL A 16 0.48 33.90 2.15
C VAL A 16 0.29 32.41 2.42
N TYR A 17 -0.76 32.03 3.16
CA TYR A 17 -1.08 30.61 3.37
C TYR A 17 -1.48 29.92 2.07
N LEU A 18 -2.24 30.61 1.22
CA LEU A 18 -2.62 30.08 -0.08
C LEU A 18 -1.40 29.86 -0.97
N GLU A 19 -0.51 30.85 -1.11
CA GLU A 19 0.68 30.73 -1.94
C GLU A 19 1.67 29.68 -1.40
N LEU A 20 1.82 29.57 -0.09
CA LEU A 20 2.61 28.51 0.53
C LEU A 20 2.03 27.12 0.22
N ALA A 21 0.71 26.95 0.34
CA ALA A 21 0.05 25.68 0.05
C ALA A 21 0.19 25.28 -1.42
N LYS A 22 0.11 26.24 -2.36
CA LYS A 22 0.34 25.99 -3.79
C LYS A 22 1.78 25.53 -4.05
N LEU A 23 2.76 26.20 -3.44
CA LEU A 23 4.17 25.86 -3.61
C LEU A 23 4.47 24.46 -3.06
N ASP A 24 4.01 24.16 -1.85
CA ASP A 24 4.20 22.86 -1.21
C ASP A 24 3.55 21.72 -2.01
N TYR A 25 2.30 21.93 -2.46
CA TYR A 25 1.60 20.98 -3.32
C TYR A 25 2.37 20.69 -4.61
N ASN A 26 2.81 21.74 -5.32
CA ASN A 26 3.55 21.60 -6.57
C ASN A 26 4.92 20.92 -6.37
N ASN A 27 5.56 21.12 -5.21
CA ASN A 27 6.80 20.44 -4.86
C ASN A 27 6.57 18.93 -4.64
N CYS A 28 5.54 18.57 -3.87
CA CYS A 28 5.16 17.17 -3.68
C CYS A 28 4.79 16.50 -5.01
N GLN A 29 3.95 17.15 -5.82
CA GLN A 29 3.56 16.64 -7.13
C GLN A 29 4.77 16.43 -8.06
N ALA A 30 5.77 17.31 -8.04
CA ALA A 30 6.98 17.14 -8.86
C ALA A 30 7.78 15.88 -8.46
N VAL A 31 7.85 15.57 -7.15
CA VAL A 31 8.45 14.33 -6.65
C VAL A 31 7.62 13.13 -7.10
N HIS A 32 6.29 13.19 -6.97
CA HIS A 32 5.41 12.07 -7.35
C HIS A 32 5.47 11.79 -8.86
N TYR A 33 5.52 12.84 -9.68
CA TYR A 33 5.69 12.71 -11.13
C TYR A 33 7.00 11.97 -11.47
N LYS A 34 8.10 12.35 -10.81
CA LYS A 34 9.40 11.72 -11.02
C LYS A 34 9.40 10.25 -10.58
N GLU A 35 8.85 9.93 -9.42
CA GLU A 35 8.68 8.56 -8.95
C GLU A 35 7.85 7.72 -9.93
N TRP A 36 6.76 8.27 -10.46
CA TRP A 36 5.93 7.60 -11.45
C TRP A 36 6.71 7.29 -12.73
N GLU A 37 7.33 8.31 -13.35
CA GLU A 37 7.99 8.20 -14.65
C GLU A 37 9.30 7.40 -14.59
N GLU A 38 10.14 7.62 -13.57
CA GLU A 38 11.50 7.06 -13.52
C GLU A 38 11.60 5.77 -12.72
N GLU A 39 10.78 5.57 -11.68
CA GLU A 39 10.89 4.41 -10.79
C GLU A 39 9.80 3.38 -11.08
N ILE A 40 8.52 3.77 -11.03
CA ILE A 40 7.39 2.84 -11.15
C ILE A 40 7.25 2.32 -12.58
N GLN A 41 7.30 3.19 -13.59
CA GLN A 41 7.21 2.74 -14.99
C GLN A 41 8.41 1.88 -15.38
N ARG A 42 9.63 2.24 -14.97
CA ARG A 42 10.83 1.42 -15.21
C ARG A 42 10.69 0.03 -14.60
N TRP A 43 10.32 -0.06 -13.31
CA TRP A 43 10.08 -1.33 -12.63
C TRP A 43 9.01 -2.17 -13.34
N TYR A 44 7.90 -1.57 -13.80
CA TYR A 44 6.84 -2.27 -14.53
C TYR A 44 7.32 -2.87 -15.85
N MET A 45 8.13 -2.12 -16.61
CA MET A 45 8.69 -2.56 -17.89
C MET A 45 9.74 -3.66 -17.68
N GLU A 46 10.68 -3.48 -16.76
CA GLU A 46 11.74 -4.45 -16.44
C GLU A 46 11.19 -5.76 -15.87
N SER A 47 10.09 -5.68 -15.13
CA SER A 47 9.40 -6.84 -14.55
C SER A 47 8.43 -7.53 -15.52
N GLU A 48 8.26 -6.99 -16.74
CA GLU A 48 7.34 -7.49 -17.77
C GLU A 48 5.90 -7.73 -17.23
N LEU A 49 5.43 -6.88 -16.31
CA LEU A 49 4.16 -7.09 -15.60
C LEU A 49 2.92 -7.05 -16.50
N GLU A 50 3.00 -6.37 -17.64
CA GLU A 50 1.98 -6.44 -18.70
C GLU A 50 1.78 -7.88 -19.19
N GLY A 51 2.88 -8.63 -19.35
CA GLY A 51 2.89 -10.04 -19.73
C GLY A 51 2.24 -10.95 -18.69
N PHE A 52 2.00 -10.48 -17.46
CA PHE A 52 1.25 -11.19 -16.43
C PHE A 52 -0.20 -10.71 -16.27
N GLY A 53 -0.63 -9.73 -17.08
CA GLY A 53 -2.01 -9.22 -17.08
C GLY A 53 -2.24 -7.94 -16.28
N LEU A 54 -1.18 -7.34 -15.70
CA LEU A 54 -1.31 -6.06 -15.02
C LEU A 54 -1.35 -4.93 -16.04
N SER A 55 -2.48 -4.22 -16.14
CA SER A 55 -2.59 -3.07 -17.03
C SER A 55 -1.86 -1.83 -16.48
N LYS A 56 -1.33 -0.98 -17.37
CA LYS A 56 -0.76 0.34 -16.98
C LYS A 56 -1.76 1.21 -16.21
N LYS A 57 -3.05 1.11 -16.52
CA LYS A 57 -4.13 1.79 -15.81
C LYS A 57 -4.24 1.33 -14.35
N SER A 58 -4.19 0.03 -14.11
CA SER A 58 -4.22 -0.55 -12.77
C SER A 58 -2.97 -0.18 -11.96
N LEU A 59 -1.80 -0.13 -12.62
CA LEU A 59 -0.56 0.34 -12.00
C LEU A 59 -0.63 1.82 -11.62
N LEU A 60 -1.08 2.68 -12.54
CA LEU A 60 -1.24 4.12 -12.29
C LEU A 60 -2.21 4.38 -11.15
N PHE A 61 -3.32 3.65 -11.10
CA PHE A 61 -4.25 3.72 -9.98
C PHE A 61 -3.60 3.32 -8.65
N ALA A 62 -2.82 2.24 -8.63
CA ALA A 62 -2.10 1.80 -7.43
C ALA A 62 -1.14 2.88 -6.93
N TYR A 63 -0.38 3.50 -7.85
CA TYR A 63 0.54 4.58 -7.52
C TYR A 63 -0.18 5.83 -7.02
N PHE A 64 -1.24 6.25 -7.71
CA PHE A 64 -2.07 7.37 -7.31
C PHE A 64 -2.63 7.22 -5.90
N VAL A 65 -3.16 6.04 -5.56
CA VAL A 65 -3.68 5.76 -4.22
C VAL A 65 -2.60 5.90 -3.16
N ALA A 66 -1.40 5.36 -3.41
CA ALA A 66 -0.28 5.48 -2.49
C ALA A 66 0.17 6.94 -2.33
N ALA A 67 0.33 7.67 -3.45
CA ALA A 67 0.78 9.06 -3.47
C ALA A 67 -0.22 10.04 -2.84
N ALA A 68 -1.51 9.84 -3.06
CA ALA A 68 -2.56 10.64 -2.44
C ALA A 68 -2.73 10.36 -0.93
N SER A 69 -2.29 9.18 -0.46
CA SER A 69 -2.38 8.80 0.95
C SER A 69 -1.14 9.19 1.76
N ILE A 70 0.05 9.00 1.19
CA ILE A 70 1.35 9.29 1.80
C ILE A 70 2.06 10.28 0.89
N PHE A 71 1.69 11.56 0.95
CA PHE A 71 2.12 12.56 -0.04
C PHE A 71 3.46 13.20 0.29
N GLU A 72 3.94 13.10 1.53
CA GLU A 72 5.12 13.80 2.00
C GLU A 72 6.38 13.31 1.26
N PRO A 73 7.21 14.19 0.65
CA PRO A 73 8.33 13.80 -0.20
C PRO A 73 9.29 12.77 0.44
N GLU A 74 9.56 12.93 1.73
CA GLU A 74 10.45 12.09 2.53
C GLU A 74 9.94 10.66 2.72
N ARG A 75 8.65 10.39 2.51
CA ARG A 75 8.03 9.06 2.66
C ARG A 75 7.94 8.29 1.34
N SER A 76 8.86 8.57 0.42
CA SER A 76 8.93 7.94 -0.91
C SER A 76 8.96 6.41 -0.86
N LEU A 77 9.78 5.85 0.03
CA LEU A 77 9.91 4.40 0.15
C LEU A 77 8.58 3.71 0.51
N GLU A 78 7.79 4.31 1.40
CA GLU A 78 6.47 3.80 1.78
C GLU A 78 5.51 3.81 0.59
N ARG A 79 5.48 4.90 -0.19
CA ARG A 79 4.67 4.98 -1.43
C ARG A 79 5.06 3.92 -2.45
N LEU A 80 6.36 3.74 -2.68
CA LEU A 80 6.88 2.77 -3.64
C LEU A 80 6.57 1.34 -3.21
N ALA A 81 6.75 1.01 -1.93
CA ALA A 81 6.45 -0.30 -1.38
C ALA A 81 4.96 -0.63 -1.40
N TRP A 82 4.09 0.34 -1.07
CA TRP A 82 2.64 0.20 -1.23
C TRP A 82 2.31 -0.10 -2.70
N THR A 83 2.77 0.76 -3.63
CA THR A 83 2.46 0.64 -5.05
C THR A 83 2.85 -0.72 -5.62
N LYS A 84 4.09 -1.16 -5.37
CA LYS A 84 4.62 -2.43 -5.86
C LYS A 84 3.87 -3.62 -5.24
N THR A 85 3.59 -3.57 -3.94
CA THR A 85 2.80 -4.61 -3.25
C THR A 85 1.39 -4.73 -3.83
N ALA A 86 0.69 -3.62 -4.00
CA ALA A 86 -0.66 -3.59 -4.57
C ALA A 86 -0.70 -4.07 -6.04
N ALA A 87 0.33 -3.75 -6.83
CA ALA A 87 0.49 -4.22 -8.21
C ALA A 87 0.74 -5.74 -8.26
N LEU A 88 1.62 -6.27 -7.42
CA LEU A 88 1.93 -7.71 -7.35
C LEU A 88 0.72 -8.52 -6.85
N LEU A 89 0.00 -8.03 -5.84
CA LEU A 89 -1.26 -8.62 -5.37
C LEU A 89 -2.29 -8.76 -6.50
N ARG A 90 -2.54 -7.67 -7.25
CA ARG A 90 -3.45 -7.69 -8.40
C ARG A 90 -2.98 -8.67 -9.48
N THR A 91 -1.68 -8.70 -9.74
CA THR A 91 -1.08 -9.61 -10.73
C THR A 91 -1.32 -11.07 -10.32
N LEU A 92 -0.99 -11.45 -9.07
CA LEU A 92 -1.17 -12.81 -8.55
C LEU A 92 -2.65 -13.24 -8.59
N LYS A 93 -3.57 -12.40 -8.09
CA LYS A 93 -5.01 -12.67 -8.11
C LYS A 93 -5.56 -12.85 -9.54
N SER A 94 -5.00 -12.12 -10.51
CA SER A 94 -5.41 -12.23 -11.92
C SER A 94 -4.82 -13.44 -12.64
N HIS A 95 -3.63 -13.86 -12.24
CA HIS A 95 -2.81 -14.86 -12.92
C HIS A 95 -3.21 -16.30 -12.57
N SER A 96 -3.42 -16.59 -11.27
CA SER A 96 -3.70 -17.95 -10.80
C SER A 96 -5.19 -18.12 -10.49
N LYS A 97 -5.91 -18.77 -11.40
CA LYS A 97 -7.37 -18.99 -11.29
C LYS A 97 -7.74 -20.33 -10.68
N ASP A 98 -6.85 -21.30 -10.74
CA ASP A 98 -7.04 -22.66 -10.22
C ASP A 98 -6.17 -22.92 -8.99
N GLU A 99 -6.56 -23.92 -8.20
CA GLU A 99 -5.90 -24.27 -6.94
C GLU A 99 -4.48 -24.83 -7.15
N GLU A 100 -4.25 -25.60 -8.22
CA GLU A 100 -2.97 -26.24 -8.51
C GLU A 100 -1.87 -25.21 -8.80
N THR A 101 -2.18 -24.19 -9.60
CA THR A 101 -1.24 -23.09 -9.88
C THR A 101 -0.93 -22.27 -8.63
N ARG A 102 -1.91 -22.00 -7.77
CA ARG A 102 -1.68 -21.34 -6.47
C ARG A 102 -0.79 -22.17 -5.57
N SER A 103 -1.09 -23.46 -5.41
CA SER A 103 -0.32 -24.40 -4.59
C SER A 103 1.13 -24.50 -5.05
N THR A 104 1.34 -24.65 -6.35
CA THR A 104 2.69 -24.67 -6.94
C THR A 104 3.46 -23.38 -6.67
N PHE A 105 2.81 -22.21 -6.79
CA PHE A 105 3.45 -20.92 -6.52
C PHE A 105 3.86 -20.79 -5.05
N VAL A 106 2.96 -21.14 -4.13
CA VAL A 106 3.14 -21.04 -2.68
C VAL A 106 4.22 -22.01 -2.21
N ASP A 107 4.23 -23.24 -2.71
CA ASP A 107 5.27 -24.23 -2.43
C ASP A 107 6.66 -23.76 -2.85
N LYS A 108 6.76 -23.17 -4.05
CA LYS A 108 8.02 -22.60 -4.55
C LYS A 108 8.46 -21.43 -3.67
N PHE A 109 7.57 -20.51 -3.33
CA PHE A 109 7.88 -19.40 -2.41
C PHE A 109 8.33 -19.88 -1.03
N ASN A 110 7.66 -20.89 -0.45
CA ASN A 110 8.03 -21.47 0.84
C ASN A 110 9.39 -22.17 0.81
N LYS A 111 9.70 -22.89 -0.28
CA LYS A 111 11.03 -23.45 -0.50
C LYS A 111 12.09 -22.34 -0.54
N TYR A 112 11.77 -21.17 -1.12
CA TYR A 112 12.67 -20.02 -1.15
C TYR A 112 12.97 -19.46 0.26
N ILE A 113 11.94 -19.32 1.10
CA ILE A 113 12.13 -18.79 2.45
C ILE A 113 12.92 -19.76 3.35
N ASN A 114 12.72 -21.07 3.16
CA ASN A 114 13.32 -22.10 4.03
C ASN A 114 14.75 -22.53 3.62
N GLY A 115 15.43 -21.78 2.74
CA GLY A 115 16.83 -22.03 2.40
C GLY A 115 17.07 -23.23 1.46
N GLY A 116 16.16 -23.50 0.53
CA GLY A 116 16.39 -24.48 -0.54
C GLY A 116 17.60 -24.14 -1.42
N ASP A 117 18.17 -25.14 -2.11
CA ASP A 117 19.38 -24.98 -2.93
C ASP A 117 19.15 -24.10 -4.18
N TYR A 118 19.61 -22.84 -4.14
CA TYR A 118 19.46 -21.84 -5.21
C TYR A 118 20.59 -21.89 -6.23
N SER A 119 20.66 -22.98 -7.00
CA SER A 119 21.37 -22.89 -8.27
C SER A 119 20.50 -22.16 -9.31
N ASN A 120 21.12 -21.41 -10.22
CA ASN A 120 20.51 -20.72 -11.39
C ASN A 120 19.69 -21.65 -12.34
N ARG A 121 19.53 -22.93 -12.00
CA ARG A 121 18.72 -23.94 -12.70
C ARG A 121 17.25 -23.97 -12.28
N TRP A 122 16.85 -23.32 -11.18
CA TRP A 122 15.53 -23.53 -10.58
C TRP A 122 14.39 -22.72 -11.19
N LEU A 123 14.67 -21.54 -11.74
CA LEU A 123 13.70 -20.82 -12.59
C LEU A 123 13.94 -21.26 -14.04
N ASN A 124 13.24 -22.29 -14.47
CA ASN A 124 13.01 -22.51 -15.87
C ASN A 124 12.35 -21.24 -16.43
N LYS A 125 13.13 -20.41 -17.13
CA LYS A 125 12.67 -19.16 -17.75
C LYS A 125 11.50 -19.37 -18.73
N ASN A 126 11.13 -20.61 -19.03
CA ASN A 126 9.99 -20.97 -19.86
C ASN A 126 8.68 -21.17 -19.06
N GLN A 127 8.72 -21.26 -17.73
CA GLN A 127 7.53 -21.31 -16.87
C GLN A 127 7.14 -19.92 -16.38
N ARG A 128 5.88 -19.56 -16.56
CA ARG A 128 5.37 -18.20 -16.31
C ARG A 128 5.30 -17.91 -14.81
N GLU A 129 4.88 -18.89 -14.01
CA GLU A 129 4.76 -18.80 -12.56
C GLU A 129 6.13 -18.58 -11.89
N GLU A 130 7.17 -19.22 -12.42
CA GLU A 130 8.55 -19.06 -11.95
C GLU A 130 9.08 -17.66 -12.25
N LYS A 131 8.79 -17.12 -13.44
CA LYS A 131 9.12 -15.72 -13.75
C LYS A 131 8.41 -14.76 -12.79
N LEU A 132 7.12 -14.95 -12.53
CA LEU A 132 6.36 -14.11 -11.60
C LEU A 132 6.89 -14.21 -10.17
N LEU A 133 7.27 -15.41 -9.73
CA LEU A 133 7.93 -15.63 -8.44
C LEU A 133 9.28 -14.89 -8.38
N GLY A 134 10.07 -14.95 -9.45
CA GLY A 134 11.31 -14.19 -9.58
C GLY A 134 11.07 -12.69 -9.42
N VAL A 135 10.06 -12.14 -10.10
CA VAL A 135 9.68 -10.72 -9.98
C VAL A 135 9.30 -10.36 -8.54
N LEU A 136 8.48 -11.18 -7.87
CA LEU A 136 8.12 -10.99 -6.47
C LEU A 136 9.39 -10.95 -5.59
N LEU A 137 10.22 -11.99 -5.66
CA LEU A 137 11.42 -12.11 -4.82
C LEU A 137 12.43 -10.99 -5.08
N THR A 138 12.69 -10.65 -6.34
CA THR A 138 13.56 -9.52 -6.69
C THR A 138 13.01 -8.21 -6.14
N THR A 139 11.69 -7.99 -6.22
CA THR A 139 11.05 -6.80 -5.67
C THR A 139 11.19 -6.72 -4.14
N LEU A 140 10.95 -7.82 -3.43
CA LEU A 140 11.10 -7.88 -1.97
C LEU A 140 12.54 -7.65 -1.53
N ASN A 141 13.50 -8.24 -2.22
CA ASN A 141 14.92 -8.03 -1.95
C ASN A 141 15.33 -6.57 -2.19
N GLN A 142 14.88 -5.96 -3.29
CA GLN A 142 15.16 -4.55 -3.58
C GLN A 142 14.55 -3.62 -2.52
N LEU A 143 13.28 -3.82 -2.16
CA LEU A 143 12.62 -3.03 -1.12
C LEU A 143 13.30 -3.20 0.24
N GLY A 144 13.66 -4.43 0.62
CA GLY A 144 14.39 -4.68 1.87
C GLY A 144 15.77 -4.03 1.91
N LEU A 145 16.50 -4.01 0.78
CA LEU A 145 17.76 -3.26 0.67
C LEU A 145 17.54 -1.74 0.82
N GLN A 146 16.50 -1.19 0.20
CA GLN A 146 16.16 0.23 0.33
C GLN A 146 15.79 0.60 1.77
N MET A 147 15.02 -0.25 2.46
CA MET A 147 14.69 -0.07 3.89
C MET A 147 15.96 -0.07 4.74
N PHE A 148 16.85 -1.04 4.53
CA PHE A 148 18.14 -1.10 5.23
C PHE A 148 18.96 0.19 5.04
N MET A 149 19.07 0.67 3.80
CA MET A 149 19.80 1.91 3.49
C MET A 149 19.15 3.15 4.11
N HIS A 150 17.82 3.22 4.16
CA HIS A 150 17.09 4.33 4.77
C HIS A 150 17.31 4.39 6.29
N HIS A 151 17.29 3.23 6.96
CA HIS A 151 17.47 3.17 8.42
C HIS A 151 18.90 3.44 8.87
N ASP A 152 19.92 3.06 8.08
CA ASP A 152 21.33 3.37 8.40
C ASP A 152 21.61 4.88 8.32
N GLN A 153 20.94 5.60 7.42
CA GLN A 153 21.05 7.06 7.32
C GLN A 153 20.38 7.81 8.50
N GLU A 154 19.27 7.29 9.02
CA GLU A 154 18.55 7.91 10.14
C GLU A 154 19.08 7.48 11.52
N ASN A 155 19.64 6.27 11.64
CA ASN A 155 20.11 5.69 12.88
C ASN A 155 21.48 5.01 12.68
N SER A 156 22.56 5.73 13.02
CA SER A 156 23.97 5.26 13.03
C SER A 156 24.26 4.03 13.96
N ARG A 157 23.28 3.19 14.29
CA ARG A 157 23.38 2.14 15.31
C ARG A 157 22.67 0.82 14.98
N TYR A 158 22.62 0.34 13.74
CA TYR A 158 22.17 -1.05 13.49
C TYR A 158 22.90 -1.74 12.31
N LEU A 159 24.23 -1.83 12.38
CA LEU A 159 25.06 -2.44 11.32
C LEU A 159 25.03 -3.99 11.24
N ASN A 160 24.29 -4.69 12.12
CA ASN A 160 24.40 -6.16 12.21
C ASN A 160 23.23 -6.96 11.60
N GLN A 161 22.25 -6.33 10.95
CA GLN A 161 21.04 -7.04 10.49
C GLN A 161 20.58 -6.63 9.07
N MET A 162 21.50 -6.70 8.10
CA MET A 162 21.21 -6.44 6.68
C MET A 162 20.10 -7.34 6.08
N LEU A 163 19.81 -8.49 6.71
CA LEU A 163 18.85 -9.49 6.21
C LEU A 163 17.45 -9.40 6.86
N GLU A 164 17.29 -8.68 7.96
CA GLU A 164 16.03 -8.68 8.72
C GLU A 164 14.86 -7.99 8.01
N PRO A 165 15.03 -6.86 7.30
CA PRO A 165 13.90 -6.18 6.63
C PRO A 165 13.36 -6.99 5.44
N SER A 166 14.24 -7.59 4.63
CA SER A 166 13.83 -8.47 3.52
C SER A 166 13.10 -9.70 4.05
N PHE A 167 13.64 -10.31 5.11
CA PHE A 167 13.05 -11.51 5.72
C PHE A 167 11.69 -11.23 6.37
N SER A 168 11.53 -10.08 7.05
CA SER A 168 10.26 -9.67 7.67
C SER A 168 9.16 -9.46 6.63
N GLN A 169 9.46 -8.76 5.53
CA GLN A 169 8.51 -8.63 4.42
C GLN A 169 8.14 -9.99 3.84
N MET A 170 9.12 -10.87 3.63
CA MET A 170 8.89 -12.22 3.13
C MET A 170 7.95 -13.03 4.04
N LYS A 171 8.03 -12.88 5.37
CA LYS A 171 7.07 -13.51 6.30
C LYS A 171 5.65 -12.99 6.15
N HIS A 172 5.44 -11.69 5.94
CA HIS A 172 4.10 -11.15 5.70
C HIS A 172 3.52 -11.63 4.37
N TRP A 173 4.36 -11.64 3.31
CA TRP A 173 3.99 -12.24 2.04
C TRP A 173 3.69 -13.73 2.17
N GLN A 174 4.46 -14.47 2.97
CA GLN A 174 4.20 -15.88 3.27
C GLN A 174 2.83 -16.06 3.92
N SER A 175 2.51 -15.25 4.94
CA SER A 175 1.21 -15.32 5.63
C SER A 175 0.05 -15.03 4.68
N TRP A 176 0.19 -14.02 3.82
CA TRP A 176 -0.82 -13.71 2.81
C TRP A 176 -0.95 -14.83 1.76
N LEU A 177 0.17 -15.35 1.25
CA LEU A 177 0.22 -16.42 0.26
C LEU A 177 -0.41 -17.72 0.80
N SER A 178 -0.22 -18.05 2.07
CA SER A 178 -0.89 -19.20 2.72
C SER A 178 -2.41 -19.00 2.79
N SER A 179 -2.90 -17.82 3.18
CA SER A 179 -4.35 -17.55 3.14
C SER A 179 -4.89 -17.57 1.71
N TRP A 180 -4.14 -17.04 0.74
CA TRP A 180 -4.52 -17.09 -0.67
C TRP A 180 -4.49 -18.51 -1.26
N HIS A 181 -3.61 -19.38 -0.78
CA HIS A 181 -3.62 -20.80 -1.11
C HIS A 181 -4.97 -21.43 -0.75
N ASP A 182 -5.35 -21.29 0.53
CA ASP A 182 -6.49 -21.97 1.15
C ASP A 182 -7.83 -21.37 0.69
N GLU A 183 -7.92 -20.05 0.60
CA GLU A 183 -9.17 -19.31 0.36
C GLU A 183 -9.29 -18.76 -1.08
N GLY A 184 -8.20 -18.79 -1.85
CA GLY A 184 -8.14 -18.20 -3.19
C GLY A 184 -8.34 -16.69 -3.19
N ASN A 185 -8.98 -16.17 -4.23
CA ASN A 185 -9.24 -14.72 -4.37
C ASN A 185 -10.28 -14.18 -3.40
N ILE A 186 -10.90 -15.04 -2.59
CA ILE A 186 -11.76 -14.65 -1.47
C ILE A 186 -10.91 -14.18 -0.29
N SER A 187 -9.59 -14.43 -0.29
CA SER A 187 -8.70 -14.05 0.81
C SER A 187 -8.80 -12.56 1.15
N GLU A 188 -9.12 -12.31 2.42
CA GLU A 188 -9.49 -11.01 2.96
C GLU A 188 -8.28 -10.18 3.44
N ARG A 189 -7.07 -10.72 3.30
CA ARG A 189 -5.86 -10.23 3.98
C ARG A 189 -5.01 -9.28 3.13
N GLU A 190 -5.58 -8.74 2.05
CA GLU A 190 -4.90 -7.77 1.19
C GLU A 190 -4.55 -6.48 1.95
N ALA A 191 -5.51 -5.95 2.71
CA ALA A 191 -5.32 -4.73 3.49
C ALA A 191 -4.29 -4.92 4.60
N GLU A 192 -4.32 -6.07 5.27
CA GLU A 192 -3.30 -6.48 6.23
C GLU A 192 -1.88 -6.44 5.63
N LEU A 193 -1.67 -7.07 4.48
CA LEU A 193 -0.35 -7.09 3.85
C LEU A 193 0.11 -5.67 3.51
N LEU A 194 -0.78 -4.83 2.96
CA LEU A 194 -0.45 -3.43 2.67
C LEU A 194 -0.04 -2.65 3.93
N VAL A 195 -0.81 -2.77 5.01
CA VAL A 195 -0.48 -2.09 6.27
C VAL A 195 0.85 -2.59 6.85
N GLN A 196 1.08 -3.90 6.84
CA GLN A 196 2.33 -4.49 7.33
C GLN A 196 3.53 -3.98 6.52
N ILE A 197 3.44 -3.95 5.20
CA ILE A 197 4.52 -3.43 4.34
C ILE A 197 4.76 -1.94 4.56
N ILE A 198 3.70 -1.12 4.65
CA ILE A 198 3.82 0.32 4.92
C ILE A 198 4.49 0.55 6.28
N ASN A 199 4.02 -0.13 7.33
CA ASN A 199 4.60 0.01 8.66
C ASN A 199 6.05 -0.47 8.71
N LEU A 200 6.40 -1.55 8.01
CA LEU A 200 7.80 -1.98 7.89
C LEU A 200 8.68 -0.91 7.24
N THR A 201 8.20 -0.26 6.17
CA THR A 201 8.95 0.82 5.51
C THR A 201 9.17 2.05 6.37
N THR A 202 8.34 2.28 7.38
CA THR A 202 8.51 3.43 8.30
C THR A 202 9.66 3.25 9.29
N GLY A 203 10.26 2.07 9.40
CA GLY A 203 11.34 1.77 10.35
C GLY A 203 10.90 1.49 11.79
N TYR A 204 9.60 1.55 12.06
CA TYR A 204 9.04 1.29 13.39
C TYR A 204 8.46 -0.12 13.49
N TRP A 205 9.30 -1.14 13.37
CA TRP A 205 8.85 -2.53 13.48
C TRP A 205 9.60 -3.34 14.56
N PRO A 206 9.28 -3.13 15.85
CA PRO A 206 9.69 -4.07 16.88
C PRO A 206 9.04 -5.43 16.65
N GLU A 207 9.78 -6.52 16.83
CA GLU A 207 9.27 -7.91 16.70
C GLU A 207 8.06 -8.17 17.61
N GLU A 208 7.92 -7.40 18.69
CA GLU A 208 6.81 -7.42 19.63
C GLU A 208 5.53 -6.78 19.11
N LEU A 209 5.62 -5.93 18.06
CA LEU A 209 4.47 -5.22 17.50
C LEU A 209 3.40 -6.18 16.98
N GLN A 210 3.82 -7.30 16.37
CA GLN A 210 2.91 -8.33 15.87
C GLN A 210 2.12 -9.00 17.01
N PHE A 211 2.62 -8.97 18.25
CA PHE A 211 1.92 -9.53 19.41
C PHE A 211 1.09 -8.48 20.17
N ASN A 212 1.12 -7.22 19.75
CA ASN A 212 0.39 -6.15 20.39
C ASN A 212 -1.14 -6.32 20.15
N PRO A 213 -1.97 -6.43 21.20
CA PRO A 213 -3.41 -6.63 21.06
C PRO A 213 -4.13 -5.49 20.32
N GLN A 214 -3.67 -4.24 20.47
CA GLN A 214 -4.23 -3.10 19.75
C GLN A 214 -3.90 -3.19 18.26
N TYR A 215 -2.69 -3.63 17.92
CA TYR A 215 -2.27 -3.82 16.52
C TYR A 215 -3.13 -4.89 15.86
N GLN A 216 -3.30 -6.04 16.53
CA GLN A 216 -4.12 -7.13 16.04
C GLN A 216 -5.60 -6.72 15.88
N LYS A 217 -6.13 -5.93 16.81
CA LYS A 217 -7.51 -5.43 16.68
C LYS A 217 -7.66 -4.47 15.50
N LEU A 218 -6.70 -3.56 15.28
CA LEU A 218 -6.72 -2.67 14.12
C LEU A 218 -6.64 -3.46 12.80
N LEU A 219 -5.81 -4.51 12.75
CA LEU A 219 -5.68 -5.42 11.61
C LEU A 219 -7.00 -6.11 11.27
N GLU A 220 -7.63 -6.72 12.28
CA GLU A 220 -8.93 -7.40 12.16
C GLU A 220 -10.02 -6.47 11.61
N VAL A 221 -10.16 -5.28 12.22
CA VAL A 221 -11.18 -4.31 11.80
C VAL A 221 -10.88 -3.78 10.39
N THR A 222 -9.62 -3.51 10.06
CA THR A 222 -9.23 -3.01 8.74
C THR A 222 -9.50 -4.03 7.65
N ASN A 223 -9.15 -5.31 7.88
CA ASN A 223 -9.45 -6.40 6.94
C ASN A 223 -10.97 -6.51 6.74
N ARG A 224 -11.76 -6.55 7.81
CA ARG A 224 -13.24 -6.59 7.73
C ARG A 224 -13.79 -5.45 6.86
N VAL A 225 -13.39 -4.20 7.12
CA VAL A 225 -13.82 -3.04 6.33
C VAL A 225 -13.48 -3.22 4.86
N CYS A 226 -12.22 -3.58 4.56
CA CYS A 226 -11.71 -3.69 3.20
C CYS A 226 -12.37 -4.84 2.42
N THR A 227 -12.63 -5.97 3.07
CA THR A 227 -13.41 -7.07 2.51
C THR A 227 -14.83 -6.63 2.21
N SER A 228 -15.53 -6.04 3.19
CA SER A 228 -16.91 -5.58 3.02
C SER A 228 -17.04 -4.63 1.82
N LEU A 229 -16.05 -3.74 1.64
CA LEU A 229 -15.94 -2.84 0.49
C LEU A 229 -15.73 -3.58 -0.84
N ARG A 230 -14.81 -4.56 -0.88
CA ARG A 230 -14.58 -5.40 -2.08
C ARG A 230 -15.82 -6.20 -2.48
N ASN A 231 -16.52 -6.76 -1.50
CA ASN A 231 -17.76 -7.52 -1.73
C ASN A 231 -18.90 -6.60 -2.21
N CYS A 232 -18.93 -5.35 -1.78
CA CYS A 232 -19.89 -4.37 -2.27
C CYS A 232 -19.64 -4.01 -3.75
N GLN A 233 -18.37 -3.87 -4.15
CA GLN A 233 -18.00 -3.60 -5.55
C GLN A 233 -18.39 -4.74 -6.49
N SER A 234 -18.20 -6.00 -6.06
CA SER A 234 -18.52 -7.19 -6.87
C SER A 234 -20.02 -7.45 -6.96
N ASN A 235 -20.78 -7.19 -5.89
CA ASN A 235 -22.21 -7.48 -5.77
C ASN A 235 -23.07 -6.20 -5.78
N LYS A 236 -23.16 -5.54 -6.94
CA LYS A 236 -23.96 -4.29 -7.13
C LYS A 236 -25.48 -4.41 -6.89
N ALA A 237 -25.99 -5.55 -6.43
CA ALA A 237 -27.42 -5.83 -6.21
C ALA A 237 -27.92 -5.62 -4.76
N HIS A 238 -27.04 -5.53 -3.76
CA HIS A 238 -27.41 -5.43 -2.32
C HIS A 238 -26.79 -4.22 -1.60
N THR A 239 -26.99 -3.03 -2.16
CA THR A 239 -26.28 -1.80 -1.77
C THR A 239 -26.68 -1.22 -0.40
N SER A 240 -27.94 -1.33 0.04
CA SER A 240 -28.39 -0.58 1.23
C SER A 240 -27.98 -1.19 2.58
N ILE A 241 -27.96 -2.53 2.70
CA ILE A 241 -27.61 -3.24 3.93
C ILE A 241 -26.09 -3.27 4.13
N ASN A 242 -25.33 -3.51 3.05
CA ASN A 242 -23.87 -3.52 3.08
C ASN A 242 -23.29 -2.17 3.50
N ASN A 243 -23.91 -1.06 3.07
CA ASN A 243 -23.42 0.29 3.40
C ASN A 243 -23.48 0.59 4.90
N ARG A 244 -24.56 0.20 5.61
CA ARG A 244 -24.66 0.43 7.06
C ARG A 244 -23.61 -0.34 7.86
N GLN A 245 -23.34 -1.59 7.44
CA GLN A 245 -22.29 -2.39 8.07
C GLN A 245 -20.94 -1.73 7.84
N ILE A 246 -20.57 -1.43 6.59
CA ILE A 246 -19.31 -0.77 6.23
C ILE A 246 -19.11 0.53 7.03
N GLU A 247 -20.15 1.37 7.16
CA GLU A 247 -20.09 2.60 7.96
C GLU A 247 -19.85 2.34 9.45
N SER A 248 -20.46 1.29 10.01
CA SER A 248 -20.24 0.89 11.40
C SER A 248 -18.82 0.40 11.63
N GLU A 249 -18.28 -0.43 10.73
CA GLU A 249 -16.92 -0.96 10.81
C GLU A 249 -15.88 0.16 10.62
N MET A 250 -16.13 1.09 9.70
CA MET A 250 -15.28 2.27 9.50
C MET A 250 -15.30 3.18 10.73
N ARG A 251 -16.45 3.33 11.40
CA ARG A 251 -16.56 4.08 12.65
C ARG A 251 -15.77 3.42 13.78
N GLU A 252 -15.84 2.10 13.91
CA GLU A 252 -15.00 1.32 14.85
C GLU A 252 -13.51 1.59 14.59
N LEU A 253 -13.09 1.52 13.32
CA LEU A 253 -11.69 1.78 12.93
C LEU A 253 -11.25 3.19 13.32
N VAL A 254 -12.03 4.22 12.99
CA VAL A 254 -11.71 5.62 13.32
C VAL A 254 -11.59 5.81 14.84
N GLN A 255 -12.48 5.19 15.63
CA GLN A 255 -12.40 5.25 17.09
C GLN A 255 -11.10 4.63 17.61
N LEU A 256 -10.71 3.44 17.11
CA LEU A 256 -9.47 2.78 17.52
C LEU A 256 -8.22 3.60 17.16
N VAL A 257 -8.23 4.29 16.03
CA VAL A 257 -7.11 5.12 15.57
C VAL A 257 -6.98 6.40 16.40
N LEU A 258 -8.10 7.06 16.71
CA LEU A 258 -8.12 8.33 17.47
C LEU A 258 -7.96 8.15 18.98
N GLN A 259 -8.20 6.94 19.51
CA GLN A 259 -7.97 6.65 20.93
C GLN A 259 -6.48 6.77 21.27
N ASN A 260 -6.17 7.66 22.21
CA ASN A 260 -4.84 7.84 22.77
C ASN A 260 -4.82 7.31 24.20
N SER A 261 -3.95 6.35 24.47
CA SER A 261 -3.66 5.83 25.80
C SER A 261 -2.15 5.89 26.04
N PRO A 262 -1.67 5.93 27.30
CA PRO A 262 -0.24 6.05 27.59
C PRO A 262 0.62 4.91 27.03
N ASN A 263 0.02 3.75 26.72
CA ASN A 263 0.67 2.60 26.06
C ASN A 263 0.15 2.38 24.62
N SER A 264 -0.46 3.40 24.01
CA SER A 264 -1.01 3.27 22.66
C SER A 264 0.07 3.19 21.60
N LEU A 265 -0.25 2.49 20.52
CA LEU A 265 0.60 2.45 19.33
C LEU A 265 0.92 3.86 18.82
N HIS A 266 2.09 4.00 18.21
CA HIS A 266 2.50 5.25 17.57
C HIS A 266 1.44 5.72 16.55
N SER A 267 1.20 7.03 16.48
CA SER A 267 0.16 7.62 15.62
C SER A 267 0.34 7.21 14.16
N ASN A 268 1.58 7.17 13.65
CA ASN A 268 1.87 6.75 12.28
C ASN A 268 1.42 5.31 11.99
N ILE A 269 1.63 4.39 12.94
CA ILE A 269 1.17 2.99 12.82
C ILE A 269 -0.35 2.95 12.80
N LYS A 270 -1.04 3.69 13.67
CA LYS A 270 -2.51 3.74 13.68
C LYS A 270 -3.05 4.36 12.38
N ASN A 271 -2.41 5.40 11.88
CA ASN A 271 -2.81 6.11 10.68
C ASN A 271 -2.68 5.26 9.41
N SER A 272 -1.72 4.33 9.34
CA SER A 272 -1.57 3.44 8.17
C SER A 272 -2.79 2.56 7.95
N PHE A 273 -3.38 2.00 9.02
CA PHE A 273 -4.64 1.26 8.95
C PHE A 273 -5.78 2.12 8.37
N LEU A 274 -5.93 3.35 8.87
CA LEU A 274 -6.98 4.25 8.39
C LEU A 274 -6.76 4.68 6.94
N MET A 275 -5.51 4.95 6.54
CA MET A 275 -5.17 5.28 5.16
C MET A 275 -5.50 4.14 4.20
N VAL A 276 -5.10 2.92 4.53
CA VAL A 276 -5.42 1.74 3.71
C VAL A 276 -6.94 1.56 3.63
N ALA A 277 -7.67 1.61 4.73
CA ALA A 277 -9.13 1.50 4.69
C ALA A 277 -9.81 2.59 3.84
N LYS A 278 -9.36 3.85 3.97
CA LYS A 278 -9.84 4.96 3.14
C LYS A 278 -9.57 4.73 1.65
N SER A 279 -8.45 4.11 1.29
CA SER A 279 -8.15 3.80 -0.11
C SER A 279 -9.12 2.79 -0.72
N PHE A 280 -9.47 1.74 0.03
CA PHE A 280 -10.48 0.77 -0.39
C PHE A 280 -11.87 1.42 -0.47
N TYR A 281 -12.17 2.33 0.46
CA TYR A 281 -13.43 3.07 0.45
C TYR A 281 -13.52 3.96 -0.79
N TYR A 282 -12.45 4.69 -1.11
CA TYR A 282 -12.36 5.51 -2.31
C TYR A 282 -12.55 4.68 -3.58
N GLU A 283 -11.85 3.54 -3.70
CA GLU A 283 -12.01 2.65 -4.86
C GLU A 283 -13.45 2.11 -4.97
N ALA A 284 -14.13 1.86 -3.86
CA ALA A 284 -15.49 1.31 -3.83
C ALA A 284 -16.57 2.29 -4.27
N TYR A 285 -16.40 3.58 -3.97
CA TYR A 285 -17.44 4.58 -4.16
C TYR A 285 -17.17 5.56 -5.32
N CYS A 286 -15.93 5.68 -5.79
CA CYS A 286 -15.62 6.50 -6.96
C CYS A 286 -15.69 5.64 -8.23
N ASP A 287 -16.44 6.09 -9.23
CA ASP A 287 -16.44 5.47 -10.54
C ASP A 287 -15.13 5.73 -11.29
N SER A 288 -14.89 4.96 -12.34
CA SER A 288 -13.62 5.03 -13.08
C SER A 288 -13.35 6.39 -13.71
N GLU A 289 -14.37 7.08 -14.23
CA GLU A 289 -14.20 8.41 -14.85
C GLU A 289 -13.76 9.44 -13.81
N THR A 290 -14.43 9.45 -12.66
CA THR A 290 -14.06 10.29 -11.51
C THR A 290 -12.63 9.99 -11.06
N ILE A 291 -12.25 8.71 -10.95
CA ILE A 291 -10.90 8.31 -10.55
C ILE A 291 -9.85 8.85 -11.54
N TYR A 292 -10.06 8.75 -12.85
CA TYR A 292 -9.10 9.27 -13.83
C TYR A 292 -9.01 10.79 -13.81
N SER A 293 -10.12 11.49 -13.59
CA SER A 293 -10.12 12.94 -13.40
C SER A 293 -9.31 13.36 -12.17
N HIS A 294 -9.43 12.61 -11.07
CA HIS A 294 -8.63 12.85 -9.87
C HIS A 294 -7.15 12.55 -10.09
N ILE A 295 -6.81 11.45 -10.77
CA ILE A 295 -5.42 11.12 -11.13
C ILE A 295 -4.79 12.26 -11.93
N ASP A 296 -5.49 12.73 -12.96
CA ASP A 296 -5.01 13.80 -13.83
C ASP A 296 -4.73 15.08 -13.04
N LYS A 297 -5.68 15.49 -12.20
CA LYS A 297 -5.52 16.67 -11.34
C LYS A 297 -4.38 16.54 -10.34
N VAL A 298 -4.30 15.39 -9.65
CA VAL A 298 -3.40 15.25 -8.50
C VAL A 298 -1.96 15.00 -8.93
N LEU A 299 -1.73 14.19 -9.97
CA LEU A 299 -0.38 13.80 -10.37
C LEU A 299 0.18 14.66 -11.51
N PHE A 300 -0.67 15.29 -12.33
CA PHE A 300 -0.23 15.86 -13.60
C PHE A 300 -0.61 17.34 -13.82
N GLN A 301 -1.50 17.92 -13.00
CA GLN A 301 -1.87 19.34 -13.10
C GLN A 301 -1.33 20.16 -11.92
N LYS A 302 -0.48 21.14 -12.21
CA LYS A 302 0.01 22.09 -11.20
C LYS A 302 -1.09 23.02 -10.71
N VAL A 303 -0.98 23.44 -9.44
CA VAL A 303 -1.83 24.47 -8.85
C VAL A 303 -1.22 25.84 -9.14
N ASN A 304 -2.02 26.75 -9.72
CA ASN A 304 -1.64 28.14 -10.01
C ASN A 304 -2.20 29.10 -8.97
#